data_AF-A0A1I5JLW1-F1
#
_entry.id   AF-A0A1I5JLW1-F1
#
_cell.length_a   1.000
_cell.length_b   1.000
_cell.length_c   1.000
_cell.angle_alpha   90.00
_cell.angle_beta   90.00
_cell.angle_gamma   90.00
#
_symmetry.space_group_name_H-M   'P 1'
#
loop_
_entity.id
_entity.type
_entity.pdbx_description
1 polymer ?
#
loop_
_entity_poly.entity_id
_entity_poly.type
_entity_poly.pdbx_seq_one_letter_code
_entity_poly.pdbx_strand_id
1 'polypeptide(L)'
;MRRVWPGGRDSERRRARGARLLLEHLSGVPGETWQHRWEASGLNEADQPVNVMIPGGQARKEICTGTACLFALRVIRPSLLALRSTRFAGFGGRFLEAQSDSLLEEFWKRVQDQPVHPMHHTAALFDVAVALTTQGIALTDLTPEAFLHYIWQSRDQGLTMKARGKQNRGQFPGQLAWPILHEMGLFPSTAPATVRAAVLPRRRTLEELVDRYAIQHQGVRQLILDYLARRRSELDYSSLDQHARSLAGAFWAKIEALSPGQPDLRIDADLYERWREALNIREDGQGKRHEVERILRTVRSFYLDLHSWAVAEPETWAPWVAPCPIPDNALRGLTVRKRRTKERIDDRIRRQPLLPTLVAHLEDRYHHLRGLLQHASPLPPGVTFTLDGGVYQRIWTAGDERRQRHGGQANVRVRDMTADRDLNLTVA
;
A
#
# COMPACT_ATOMS: atom_id res chain seq x y z
N MET A 1 4.14 -8.21 -43.14
CA MET A 1 3.47 -7.46 -42.05
C MET A 1 3.70 -8.20 -40.75
N ARG A 2 4.44 -7.64 -39.77
CA ARG A 2 4.73 -8.31 -38.49
C ARG A 2 3.48 -8.27 -37.62
N ARG A 3 3.06 -9.43 -37.11
CA ARG A 3 1.98 -9.53 -36.12
C ARG A 3 2.55 -9.16 -34.75
N VAL A 4 2.03 -8.10 -34.14
CA VAL A 4 2.53 -7.56 -32.85
C VAL A 4 2.12 -8.46 -31.68
N TRP A 5 0.82 -8.77 -31.55
CA TRP A 5 0.32 -9.62 -30.47
C TRP A 5 -0.12 -10.99 -31.00
N PRO A 6 0.23 -12.10 -30.31
CA PRO A 6 -0.25 -13.43 -30.66
C PRO A 6 -1.77 -13.55 -30.48
N GLY A 7 -2.33 -14.65 -30.98
CA GLY A 7 -3.74 -15.01 -30.82
C GLY A 7 -4.45 -15.44 -32.12
N GLY A 8 -5.62 -16.05 -31.95
CA GLY A 8 -6.51 -16.42 -33.05
C GLY A 8 -7.19 -15.22 -33.71
N ARG A 9 -7.86 -15.46 -34.86
CA ARG A 9 -8.53 -14.40 -35.66
C ARG A 9 -9.54 -13.60 -34.83
N ASP A 10 -10.21 -14.21 -33.86
CA ASP A 10 -11.20 -13.52 -33.04
C ASP A 10 -10.59 -12.49 -32.08
N SER A 11 -9.42 -12.79 -31.51
CA SER A 11 -8.69 -11.84 -30.65
C SER A 11 -8.20 -10.64 -31.45
N GLU A 12 -7.72 -10.86 -32.68
CA GLU A 12 -7.36 -9.79 -33.61
C GLU A 12 -8.56 -8.93 -33.99
N ARG A 13 -9.67 -9.56 -34.35
CA ARG A 13 -10.91 -8.85 -34.68
C ARG A 13 -11.37 -7.97 -33.52
N ARG A 14 -11.31 -8.46 -32.28
CA ARG A 14 -11.67 -7.67 -31.09
C ARG A 14 -10.74 -6.47 -30.88
N ARG A 15 -9.43 -6.64 -31.04
CA ARG A 15 -8.44 -5.55 -30.95
C ARG A 15 -8.69 -4.50 -32.03
N ALA A 16 -8.84 -4.94 -33.28
CA ALA A 16 -9.06 -4.07 -34.43
C ALA A 16 -10.39 -3.31 -34.34
N ARG A 17 -11.49 -3.99 -33.98
CA ARG A 17 -12.80 -3.35 -33.75
C ARG A 17 -12.74 -2.33 -32.63
N GLY A 18 -12.14 -2.68 -31.49
CA GLY A 18 -11.96 -1.76 -30.38
C GLY A 18 -11.17 -0.50 -30.75
N ALA A 19 -10.06 -0.67 -31.46
CA ALA A 19 -9.23 0.45 -31.90
C ALA A 19 -9.99 1.32 -32.90
N ARG A 20 -10.71 0.71 -33.84
CA ARG A 20 -11.56 1.42 -34.81
C ARG A 20 -12.64 2.26 -34.11
N LEU A 21 -13.34 1.70 -33.12
CA LEU A 21 -14.36 2.45 -32.37
C LEU A 21 -13.79 3.71 -31.71
N LEU A 22 -12.60 3.63 -31.10
CA LEU A 22 -11.95 4.80 -30.51
C LEU A 22 -11.53 5.82 -31.59
N LEU A 23 -10.90 5.36 -32.67
CA LEU A 23 -10.40 6.24 -33.73
C LEU A 23 -11.53 6.89 -34.53
N GLU A 24 -12.65 6.18 -34.75
CA GLU A 24 -13.88 6.76 -35.33
C GLU A 24 -14.42 7.88 -34.45
N HIS A 25 -14.48 7.68 -33.12
CA HIS A 25 -14.87 8.74 -32.21
C HIS A 25 -13.93 9.96 -32.27
N LEU A 26 -12.61 9.72 -32.21
CA LEU A 26 -11.61 10.79 -32.29
C LEU A 26 -11.58 11.50 -33.65
N SER A 27 -12.03 10.86 -34.73
CA SER A 27 -12.09 11.48 -36.06
C SER A 27 -13.07 12.66 -36.12
N GLY A 28 -14.09 12.67 -35.25
CA GLY A 28 -15.03 13.77 -35.10
C GLY A 28 -14.54 14.94 -34.23
N VAL A 29 -13.40 14.78 -33.55
CA VAL A 29 -12.81 15.81 -32.67
C VAL A 29 -11.78 16.62 -33.47
N PRO A 30 -11.72 17.96 -33.32
CA PRO A 30 -10.71 18.77 -34.01
C PRO A 30 -9.28 18.39 -33.60
N GLY A 31 -8.36 18.37 -34.56
CA GLY A 31 -6.94 18.12 -34.33
C GLY A 31 -6.20 17.54 -35.54
N GLU A 32 -4.91 17.82 -35.65
CA GLU A 32 -4.06 17.36 -36.76
C GLU A 32 -3.54 15.93 -36.58
N THR A 33 -3.35 15.50 -35.33
CA THR A 33 -2.83 14.18 -34.97
C THR A 33 -3.83 13.43 -34.10
N TRP A 34 -3.69 12.10 -34.00
CA TRP A 34 -4.47 11.30 -33.04
C TRP A 34 -4.25 11.76 -31.59
N GLN A 35 -3.05 12.27 -31.27
CA GLN A 35 -2.74 12.81 -29.96
C GLN A 35 -3.50 14.12 -29.69
N HIS A 36 -3.50 15.07 -30.62
CA HIS A 36 -4.26 16.32 -30.48
C HIS A 36 -5.75 16.04 -30.31
N ARG A 37 -6.29 15.10 -31.10
CA ARG A 37 -7.70 14.68 -31.01
C ARG A 37 -8.02 14.01 -29.68
N TRP A 38 -7.11 13.20 -29.14
CA TRP A 38 -7.25 12.59 -27.82
C TRP A 38 -7.29 13.64 -26.71
N GLU A 39 -6.38 14.61 -26.73
CA GLU A 39 -6.34 15.71 -25.76
C GLU A 39 -7.59 16.59 -25.84
N ALA A 40 -8.06 16.91 -27.04
CA ALA A 40 -9.27 17.70 -27.27
C ALA A 40 -10.58 16.94 -26.99
N SER A 41 -10.55 15.60 -26.86
CA SER A 41 -11.76 14.78 -26.66
C SER A 41 -12.35 14.83 -25.24
N GLY A 42 -11.59 15.35 -24.27
CA GLY A 42 -11.94 15.28 -22.85
C GLY A 42 -11.73 13.90 -22.22
N LEU A 43 -11.45 12.85 -23.01
CA LEU A 43 -11.13 11.51 -22.49
C LEU A 43 -9.76 11.44 -21.81
N ASN A 44 -8.94 12.50 -21.92
CA ASN A 44 -7.63 12.59 -21.29
C ASN A 44 -7.69 13.03 -19.80
N GLU A 45 -8.90 13.30 -19.29
CA GLU A 45 -9.13 13.77 -17.93
C GLU A 45 -9.44 12.63 -16.94
N ALA A 46 -9.53 12.98 -15.65
CA ALA A 46 -9.94 12.06 -14.59
C ALA A 46 -11.40 11.61 -14.76
N ASP A 47 -11.70 10.38 -14.34
CA ASP A 47 -13.05 9.82 -14.26
C ASP A 47 -13.82 9.77 -15.60
N GLN A 48 -13.10 9.81 -16.73
CA GLN A 48 -13.63 9.66 -18.08
C GLN A 48 -13.21 8.32 -18.71
N PRO A 49 -13.77 7.18 -18.28
CA PRO A 49 -13.37 5.89 -18.84
C PRO A 49 -13.90 5.71 -20.26
N VAL A 50 -13.06 5.21 -21.17
CA VAL A 50 -13.40 5.07 -22.60
C VAL A 50 -14.59 4.14 -22.86
N ASN A 51 -14.94 3.28 -21.92
CA ASN A 51 -16.11 2.40 -22.06
C ASN A 51 -17.46 3.11 -21.87
N VAL A 52 -17.48 4.34 -21.34
CA VAL A 52 -18.70 5.16 -21.22
C VAL A 52 -19.20 5.62 -22.59
N MET A 53 -18.32 5.74 -23.59
CA MET A 53 -18.72 6.00 -24.97
C MET A 53 -19.62 4.91 -25.56
N ILE A 54 -19.63 3.71 -24.96
CA ILE A 54 -20.38 2.56 -25.45
C ILE A 54 -21.54 2.25 -24.50
N PRO A 55 -22.79 2.23 -24.98
CA PRO A 55 -23.98 2.04 -24.14
C PRO A 55 -24.06 0.67 -23.46
N GLY A 56 -23.38 -0.36 -23.98
CA GLY A 56 -23.35 -1.68 -23.33
C GLY A 56 -22.70 -2.81 -24.14
N GLY A 57 -22.68 -4.00 -23.56
CA GLY A 57 -22.37 -5.26 -24.28
C GLY A 57 -20.89 -5.51 -24.59
N GLN A 58 -20.66 -6.39 -25.56
CA GLN A 58 -19.33 -6.84 -25.98
C GLN A 58 -18.44 -5.69 -26.48
N ALA A 59 -19.03 -4.68 -27.11
CA ALA A 59 -18.33 -3.49 -27.60
C ALA A 59 -17.60 -2.72 -26.48
N ARG A 60 -18.10 -2.74 -25.22
CA ARG A 60 -17.39 -2.14 -24.08
C ARG A 60 -16.06 -2.83 -23.78
N LYS A 61 -16.00 -4.16 -23.94
CA LYS A 61 -14.75 -4.92 -23.75
C LYS A 61 -13.81 -4.73 -24.93
N GLU A 62 -14.36 -4.68 -26.14
CA GLU A 62 -13.59 -4.44 -27.36
C GLU A 62 -12.93 -3.06 -27.32
N ILE A 63 -13.66 -1.97 -27.02
CA ILE A 63 -13.07 -0.64 -26.94
C ILE A 63 -11.95 -0.55 -25.89
N CYS A 64 -12.14 -1.08 -24.68
CA CYS A 64 -11.06 -1.12 -23.69
C CYS A 64 -9.82 -1.88 -24.21
N THR A 65 -10.03 -2.98 -24.93
CA THR A 65 -8.94 -3.79 -25.48
C THR A 65 -8.22 -3.03 -26.60
N GLY A 66 -8.96 -2.37 -27.49
CA GLY A 66 -8.41 -1.57 -28.58
C GLY A 66 -7.65 -0.35 -28.08
N THR A 67 -8.22 0.40 -27.14
CA THR A 67 -7.55 1.53 -26.48
C THR A 67 -6.26 1.09 -25.79
N ALA A 68 -6.27 -0.04 -25.07
CA ALA A 68 -5.06 -0.59 -24.48
C ALA A 68 -3.97 -0.90 -25.52
N CYS A 69 -4.36 -1.34 -26.72
CA CYS A 69 -3.43 -1.59 -27.82
C CYS A 69 -2.85 -0.28 -28.38
N LEU A 70 -3.67 0.76 -28.55
CA LEU A 70 -3.21 2.07 -29.03
C LEU A 70 -2.25 2.74 -28.05
N PHE A 71 -2.51 2.61 -26.74
CA PHE A 71 -1.61 3.07 -25.68
C PHE A 71 -0.33 2.24 -25.63
N ALA A 72 -0.45 0.91 -25.74
CA ALA A 72 0.71 0.01 -25.74
C ALA A 72 1.64 0.22 -26.95
N LEU A 73 1.09 0.63 -28.10
CA LEU A 73 1.86 1.05 -29.27
C LEU A 73 2.30 2.51 -29.22
N ARG A 74 1.84 3.28 -28.21
CA ARG A 74 2.07 4.72 -28.06
C ARG A 74 1.63 5.55 -29.27
N VAL A 75 0.61 5.07 -30.01
CA VAL A 75 -0.09 5.87 -31.03
C VAL A 75 -0.79 7.05 -30.35
N ILE A 76 -1.28 6.82 -29.13
CA ILE A 76 -1.82 7.83 -28.23
C ILE A 76 -1.11 7.66 -26.89
N ARG A 77 -0.62 8.77 -26.34
CA ARG A 77 -0.05 8.87 -24.99
C ARG A 77 -1.09 9.49 -24.06
N PRO A 78 -1.73 8.69 -23.19
CA PRO A 78 -2.68 9.20 -22.23
C PRO A 78 -1.97 9.88 -21.05
N SER A 79 -2.68 10.77 -20.38
CA SER A 79 -2.36 11.18 -19.01
C SER A 79 -2.47 9.98 -18.07
N LEU A 80 -1.80 10.05 -16.92
CA LEU A 80 -1.95 9.03 -15.88
C LEU A 80 -3.42 8.89 -15.44
N LEU A 81 -4.13 10.01 -15.33
CA LEU A 81 -5.54 10.05 -14.94
C LEU A 81 -6.42 9.27 -15.92
N ALA A 82 -6.26 9.50 -17.22
CA ALA A 82 -7.04 8.83 -18.24
C ALA A 82 -6.73 7.33 -18.33
N LEU A 83 -5.44 6.97 -18.27
CA LEU A 83 -5.03 5.56 -18.28
C LEU A 83 -5.63 4.81 -17.08
N ARG A 84 -5.70 5.46 -15.91
CA ARG A 84 -6.19 4.84 -14.67
C ARG A 84 -7.72 4.90 -14.51
N SER A 85 -8.40 5.77 -15.26
CA SER A 85 -9.86 5.85 -15.33
C SER A 85 -10.46 4.56 -15.91
N THR A 86 -9.79 3.94 -16.88
CA THR A 86 -10.24 2.66 -17.48
C THR A 86 -9.48 1.45 -16.94
N ARG A 87 -10.18 0.33 -16.67
CA ARG A 87 -9.52 -0.95 -16.38
C ARG A 87 -9.06 -1.64 -17.67
N PHE A 88 -7.77 -1.52 -17.97
CA PHE A 88 -7.13 -2.27 -19.05
C PHE A 88 -6.59 -3.61 -18.56
N ALA A 89 -7.44 -4.65 -18.59
CA ALA A 89 -7.07 -5.99 -18.15
C ALA A 89 -5.88 -6.53 -18.96
N GLY A 90 -4.75 -6.82 -18.32
CA GLY A 90 -3.53 -7.32 -18.98
C GLY A 90 -2.74 -6.25 -19.75
N PHE A 91 -2.85 -4.97 -19.37
CA PHE A 91 -2.10 -3.88 -20.02
C PHE A 91 -0.59 -4.12 -20.05
N GLY A 92 0.02 -4.49 -18.92
CA GLY A 92 1.47 -4.71 -18.84
C GLY A 92 1.98 -5.76 -19.83
N GLY A 93 1.29 -6.89 -19.96
CA GLY A 93 1.63 -7.92 -20.94
C GLY A 93 1.47 -7.44 -22.38
N ARG A 94 0.39 -6.71 -22.69
CA ARG A 94 0.23 -6.12 -24.03
C ARG A 94 1.32 -5.10 -24.35
N PHE A 95 1.73 -4.30 -23.36
CA PHE A 95 2.80 -3.34 -23.53
C PHE A 95 4.13 -4.04 -23.79
N LEU A 96 4.47 -5.05 -23.00
CA LEU A 96 5.67 -5.87 -23.19
C LEU A 96 5.75 -6.41 -24.62
N GLU A 97 4.69 -7.09 -25.10
CA GLU A 97 4.63 -7.64 -26.45
C GLU A 97 4.71 -6.55 -27.53
N ALA A 98 4.08 -5.39 -27.30
CA ALA A 98 4.05 -4.29 -28.26
C ALA A 98 5.39 -3.59 -28.43
N GLN A 99 6.15 -3.43 -27.35
CA GLN A 99 7.45 -2.76 -27.39
C GLN A 99 8.53 -3.65 -28.00
N SER A 100 8.44 -4.99 -27.83
CA SER A 100 9.46 -5.94 -28.32
C SER A 100 10.88 -5.52 -27.93
N ASP A 101 11.04 -5.08 -26.68
CA ASP A 101 12.28 -4.55 -26.10
C ASP A 101 12.94 -5.63 -25.23
N SER A 102 14.13 -6.07 -25.62
CA SER A 102 14.89 -7.11 -24.92
C SER A 102 15.21 -6.74 -23.46
N LEU A 103 15.42 -5.46 -23.16
CA LEU A 103 15.69 -4.99 -21.81
C LEU A 103 14.44 -5.11 -20.94
N LEU A 104 13.26 -4.80 -21.51
CA LEU A 104 11.98 -4.95 -20.83
C LEU A 104 11.59 -6.41 -20.63
N GLU A 105 11.94 -7.29 -21.58
CA GLU A 105 11.79 -8.75 -21.44
C GLU A 105 12.67 -9.31 -20.32
N GLU A 106 13.93 -8.88 -20.23
CA GLU A 106 14.83 -9.26 -19.14
C GLU A 106 14.34 -8.74 -17.78
N PHE A 107 13.86 -7.50 -17.71
CA PHE A 107 13.19 -6.97 -16.52
C PHE A 107 12.02 -7.87 -16.11
N TRP A 108 11.15 -8.23 -17.05
CA TRP A 108 9.99 -9.07 -16.77
C TRP A 108 10.36 -10.47 -16.31
N LYS A 109 11.44 -11.05 -16.84
CA LYS A 109 11.98 -12.33 -16.39
C LYS A 109 12.44 -12.25 -14.93
N ARG A 110 13.24 -11.25 -14.58
CA ARG A 110 13.70 -11.05 -13.19
C ARG A 110 12.56 -10.80 -12.21
N VAL A 111 11.51 -10.11 -12.64
CA VAL A 111 10.28 -9.95 -11.85
C VAL A 111 9.65 -11.30 -11.54
N GLN A 112 9.54 -12.19 -12.52
CA GLN A 112 8.92 -13.52 -12.35
C GLN A 112 9.76 -14.46 -11.47
N ASP A 113 11.09 -14.31 -11.49
CA ASP A 113 12.00 -15.11 -10.67
C ASP A 113 11.90 -14.79 -9.15
N GLN A 114 11.26 -13.67 -8.78
CA GLN A 114 11.08 -13.30 -7.38
C GLN A 114 10.06 -14.22 -6.68
N PRO A 115 10.37 -14.74 -5.46
CA PRO A 115 9.52 -15.67 -4.72
C PRO A 115 8.36 -14.96 -4.01
N VAL A 116 7.53 -14.26 -4.78
CA VAL A 116 6.38 -13.49 -4.31
C VAL A 116 5.11 -13.90 -5.05
N HIS A 117 3.96 -13.58 -4.48
CA HIS A 117 2.67 -13.90 -5.10
C HIS A 117 2.54 -13.28 -6.51
N PRO A 118 2.02 -14.00 -7.53
CA PRO A 118 1.98 -13.54 -8.94
C PRO A 118 1.29 -12.18 -9.19
N MET A 119 0.37 -11.80 -8.29
CA MET A 119 -0.23 -10.47 -8.30
C MET A 119 0.81 -9.34 -8.19
N HIS A 120 1.91 -9.55 -7.47
CA HIS A 120 2.99 -8.57 -7.33
C HIS A 120 3.84 -8.48 -8.60
N HIS A 121 4.06 -9.59 -9.31
CA HIS A 121 4.67 -9.58 -10.63
C HIS A 121 3.84 -8.73 -11.60
N THR A 122 2.54 -9.01 -11.67
CA THR A 122 1.61 -8.28 -12.55
C THR A 122 1.57 -6.79 -12.20
N ALA A 123 1.62 -6.44 -10.91
CA ALA A 123 1.70 -5.05 -10.46
C ALA A 123 3.00 -4.36 -10.93
N ALA A 124 4.15 -5.01 -10.77
CA ALA A 124 5.44 -4.44 -11.18
C ALA A 124 5.49 -4.16 -12.68
N LEU A 125 5.07 -5.13 -13.51
CA LEU A 125 5.02 -4.95 -14.96
C LEU A 125 4.03 -3.86 -15.35
N PHE A 126 2.88 -3.80 -14.68
CA PHE A 126 1.90 -2.75 -14.92
C PHE A 126 2.47 -1.36 -14.59
N ASP A 127 3.10 -1.20 -13.43
CA ASP A 127 3.63 0.09 -12.97
C ASP A 127 4.71 0.62 -13.93
N VAL A 128 5.63 -0.23 -14.38
CA VAL A 128 6.64 0.12 -15.39
C VAL A 128 5.99 0.45 -16.73
N ALA A 129 5.07 -0.41 -17.23
CA ALA A 129 4.39 -0.15 -18.50
C ALA A 129 3.64 1.19 -18.49
N VAL A 130 2.99 1.54 -17.38
CA VAL A 130 2.29 2.83 -17.26
C VAL A 130 3.29 3.98 -17.28
N ALA A 131 4.34 3.94 -16.46
CA ALA A 131 5.36 4.99 -16.43
C ALA A 131 5.94 5.26 -17.83
N LEU A 132 6.35 4.20 -18.53
CA LEU A 132 6.89 4.29 -19.89
C LEU A 132 5.87 4.81 -20.91
N THR A 133 4.59 4.42 -20.78
CA THR A 133 3.51 4.87 -21.67
C THR A 133 3.23 6.37 -21.48
N THR A 134 3.02 6.81 -20.23
CA THR A 134 2.62 8.19 -19.92
C THR A 134 3.76 9.18 -20.15
N GLN A 135 5.01 8.75 -19.92
CA GLN A 135 6.19 9.59 -20.13
C GLN A 135 6.70 9.51 -21.58
N GLY A 136 6.33 8.45 -22.32
CA GLY A 136 6.73 8.27 -23.71
C GLY A 136 8.21 7.89 -23.89
N ILE A 137 8.82 7.25 -22.90
CA ILE A 137 10.25 6.93 -22.86
C ILE A 137 10.52 5.43 -23.01
N ALA A 138 11.71 5.03 -23.46
CA ALA A 138 12.12 3.63 -23.44
C ALA A 138 12.52 3.19 -22.02
N LEU A 139 12.65 1.89 -21.78
CA LEU A 139 13.11 1.42 -20.47
C LEU A 139 14.55 1.87 -20.16
N THR A 140 15.39 2.04 -21.18
CA THR A 140 16.76 2.58 -21.06
C THR A 140 16.80 4.00 -20.50
N ASP A 141 15.75 4.78 -20.74
CA ASP A 141 15.69 6.19 -20.36
C ASP A 141 14.90 6.40 -19.05
N LEU A 142 14.44 5.31 -18.42
CA LEU A 142 13.70 5.36 -17.16
C LEU A 142 14.67 5.65 -16.02
N THR A 143 14.75 6.92 -15.61
CA THR A 143 15.55 7.32 -14.44
C THR A 143 14.81 7.09 -13.12
N PRO A 144 15.51 7.04 -11.97
CA PRO A 144 14.88 6.98 -10.65
C PRO A 144 13.89 8.13 -10.42
N GLU A 145 14.23 9.35 -10.83
CA GLU A 145 13.41 10.55 -10.68
C GLU A 145 12.14 10.45 -11.53
N ALA A 146 12.27 9.97 -12.77
CA ALA A 146 11.15 9.75 -13.67
C ALA A 146 10.17 8.70 -13.10
N PHE A 147 10.69 7.62 -12.53
CA PHE A 147 9.84 6.61 -11.89
C PHE A 147 9.23 7.10 -10.57
N LEU A 148 9.96 7.90 -9.77
CA LEU A 148 9.42 8.58 -8.59
C LEU A 148 8.30 9.55 -8.94
N HIS A 149 8.42 10.29 -10.04
CA HIS A 149 7.37 11.18 -10.52
C HIS A 149 6.05 10.42 -10.73
N TYR A 150 6.12 9.26 -11.42
CA TYR A 150 4.97 8.37 -11.57
C TYR A 150 4.42 7.87 -10.22
N ILE A 151 5.30 7.49 -9.29
CA ILE A 151 4.93 6.99 -7.96
C ILE A 151 4.18 8.05 -7.15
N TRP A 152 4.67 9.29 -7.14
CA TRP A 152 4.04 10.42 -6.46
C TRP A 152 2.71 10.80 -7.08
N GLN A 153 2.66 10.94 -8.41
CA GLN A 153 1.42 11.26 -9.12
C GLN A 153 0.35 10.18 -8.87
N SER A 154 0.74 8.91 -8.88
CA SER A 154 -0.16 7.79 -8.57
C SER A 154 -0.64 7.79 -7.12
N ARG A 155 0.21 8.20 -6.17
CA ARG A 155 -0.14 8.29 -4.75
C ARG A 155 -1.13 9.43 -4.50
N ASP A 156 -0.80 10.63 -4.95
CA ASP A 156 -1.56 11.85 -4.66
C ASP A 156 -2.98 11.76 -5.23
N GLN A 157 -3.11 11.10 -6.38
CA GLN A 157 -4.40 10.88 -7.05
C GLN A 157 -5.09 9.58 -6.61
N GLY A 158 -4.51 8.81 -5.68
CA GLY A 158 -5.09 7.56 -5.17
C GLY A 158 -5.21 6.43 -6.21
N LEU A 159 -4.39 6.46 -7.25
CA LEU A 159 -4.49 5.62 -8.44
C LEU A 159 -3.71 4.31 -8.34
N THR A 160 -3.25 3.88 -7.17
CA THR A 160 -2.44 2.65 -7.09
C THR A 160 -3.28 1.41 -7.39
N MET A 161 -2.69 0.37 -8.01
CA MET A 161 -3.42 -0.82 -8.45
C MET A 161 -4.12 -1.55 -7.27
N LYS A 162 -3.53 -1.45 -6.07
CA LYS A 162 -4.08 -1.97 -4.80
C LYS A 162 -4.99 -0.99 -4.05
N ALA A 163 -5.04 0.30 -4.41
CA ALA A 163 -5.80 1.33 -3.67
C ALA A 163 -7.22 1.59 -4.18
N ARG A 164 -7.84 0.70 -4.98
CA ARG A 164 -9.29 0.79 -5.21
C ARG A 164 -10.06 0.42 -3.92
N GLY A 165 -10.17 1.40 -3.02
CA GLY A 165 -10.85 1.31 -1.72
C GLY A 165 -10.19 2.21 -0.66
N LYS A 166 -10.97 2.75 0.29
CA LYS A 166 -10.53 3.69 1.36
C LYS A 166 -9.41 3.16 2.28
N GLN A 167 -9.06 1.87 2.20
CA GLN A 167 -8.17 1.16 3.13
C GLN A 167 -6.67 1.21 2.74
N ASN A 168 -6.30 1.60 1.52
CA ASN A 168 -4.94 1.39 0.98
C ASN A 168 -4.18 2.66 0.56
N ARG A 169 -4.54 3.84 1.08
CA ARG A 169 -3.88 5.14 0.80
C ARG A 169 -2.39 5.22 1.20
N GLY A 170 -1.83 4.17 1.82
CA GLY A 170 -0.44 4.13 2.30
C GLY A 170 0.54 3.28 1.48
N GLN A 171 0.10 2.58 0.42
CA GLN A 171 1.00 1.78 -0.41
C GLN A 171 1.42 2.51 -1.69
N PHE A 172 2.72 2.65 -1.91
CA PHE A 172 3.27 3.17 -3.16
C PHE A 172 3.21 2.10 -4.26
N PRO A 173 2.98 2.47 -5.54
CA PRO A 173 3.26 1.58 -6.66
C PRO A 173 4.78 1.35 -6.80
N GLY A 174 5.18 0.41 -7.64
CA GLY A 174 6.57 0.15 -7.99
C GLY A 174 7.39 -0.59 -6.94
N GLN A 175 6.79 -1.07 -5.84
CA GLN A 175 7.52 -1.72 -4.72
C GLN A 175 8.42 -2.89 -5.15
N LEU A 176 7.95 -3.70 -6.10
CA LEU A 176 8.73 -4.81 -6.65
C LEU A 176 9.54 -4.40 -7.90
N ALA A 177 9.06 -3.43 -8.67
CA ALA A 177 9.77 -2.97 -9.87
C ALA A 177 11.08 -2.27 -9.52
N TRP A 178 11.08 -1.40 -8.50
CA TRP A 178 12.24 -0.57 -8.16
C TRP A 178 13.49 -1.36 -7.78
N PRO A 179 13.45 -2.34 -6.85
CA PRO A 179 14.66 -3.09 -6.51
C PRO A 179 15.22 -3.82 -7.72
N ILE A 180 14.36 -4.33 -8.61
CA ILE A 180 14.79 -5.02 -9.83
C ILE A 180 15.45 -4.05 -10.82
N LEU A 181 14.89 -2.86 -11.02
CA LEU A 181 15.52 -1.83 -11.86
C LEU A 181 16.89 -1.40 -11.31
N HIS A 182 17.02 -1.34 -9.99
CA HIS A 182 18.29 -1.08 -9.30
C HIS A 182 19.29 -2.25 -9.45
N GLU A 183 18.86 -3.49 -9.24
CA GLU A 183 19.68 -4.71 -9.44
C GLU A 183 20.11 -4.91 -10.90
N MET A 184 19.30 -4.45 -11.86
CA MET A 184 19.65 -4.41 -13.28
C MET A 184 20.68 -3.34 -13.63
N GLY A 185 21.02 -2.44 -12.69
CA GLY A 185 21.91 -1.30 -12.94
C GLY A 185 21.28 -0.18 -13.76
N LEU A 186 19.95 -0.21 -13.99
CA LEU A 186 19.23 0.88 -14.66
C LEU A 186 19.07 2.08 -13.74
N PHE A 187 18.96 1.84 -12.43
CA PHE A 187 19.13 2.89 -11.43
C PHE A 187 20.56 2.86 -10.89
N PRO A 188 21.22 4.02 -10.76
CA PRO A 188 22.59 4.09 -10.27
C PRO A 188 22.66 3.62 -8.81
N SER A 189 23.82 3.13 -8.37
CA SER A 189 24.06 2.69 -6.99
C SER A 189 23.95 3.81 -5.95
N THR A 190 23.94 5.07 -6.39
CA THR A 190 23.67 6.24 -5.54
C THR A 190 22.18 6.41 -5.22
N ALA A 191 21.30 5.82 -6.03
CA ALA A 191 19.86 5.81 -5.77
C ALA A 191 19.54 4.81 -4.65
N PRO A 192 18.51 5.07 -3.81
CA PRO A 192 18.12 4.11 -2.79
C PRO A 192 17.68 2.78 -3.39
N ALA A 193 18.02 1.66 -2.76
CA ALA A 193 17.72 0.32 -3.29
C ALA A 193 16.22 -0.06 -3.32
N THR A 194 15.34 0.73 -2.66
CA THR A 194 13.90 0.46 -2.63
C THR A 194 13.08 1.74 -2.79
N VAL A 195 11.87 1.64 -3.36
CA VAL A 195 10.89 2.76 -3.40
C VAL A 195 10.70 3.34 -2.00
N ARG A 196 10.61 2.47 -0.99
CA ARG A 196 10.34 2.91 0.37
C ARG A 196 11.47 3.80 0.90
N ALA A 197 12.72 3.47 0.61
CA ALA A 197 13.86 4.31 0.97
C ALA A 197 13.93 5.60 0.15
N ALA A 198 13.49 5.58 -1.12
CA ALA A 198 13.45 6.76 -1.98
C ALA A 198 12.31 7.73 -1.65
N VAL A 199 11.20 7.21 -1.11
CA VAL A 199 9.98 8.00 -0.86
C VAL A 199 9.81 8.38 0.61
N LEU A 200 10.34 7.61 1.57
CA LEU A 200 10.32 8.08 2.95
C LEU A 200 11.23 9.31 3.05
N PRO A 201 10.72 10.43 3.61
CA PRO A 201 11.57 11.53 3.98
C PRO A 201 12.74 10.99 4.82
N ARG A 202 13.94 11.55 4.60
CA ARG A 202 15.08 11.33 5.48
C ARG A 202 14.59 11.44 6.93
N ARG A 203 15.01 10.50 7.79
CA ARG A 203 14.72 10.58 9.23
C ARG A 203 15.17 11.96 9.70
N ARG A 204 14.25 12.71 10.28
CA ARG A 204 14.53 14.05 10.77
C ARG A 204 15.52 13.94 11.93
N THR A 205 16.48 14.84 11.93
CA THR A 205 17.37 15.07 13.08
C THR A 205 16.55 15.54 14.28
N LEU A 206 17.15 15.55 15.48
CA LEU A 206 16.44 16.01 16.68
C LEU A 206 16.01 17.47 16.52
N GLU A 207 16.90 18.27 15.95
CA GLU A 207 16.71 19.67 15.58
C GLU A 207 15.51 19.80 14.64
N GLU A 208 15.48 19.08 13.53
CA GLU A 208 14.34 19.10 12.58
C GLU A 208 13.02 18.59 13.18
N LEU A 209 13.06 17.72 14.20
CA LEU A 209 11.87 17.23 14.90
C LEU A 209 11.25 18.30 15.80
N VAL A 210 12.05 19.21 16.35
CA VAL A 210 11.63 20.31 17.22
C VAL A 210 11.36 21.58 16.40
N ASP A 211 12.24 21.93 15.46
CA ASP A 211 12.23 23.18 14.70
C ASP A 211 11.02 23.34 13.78
N ARG A 212 10.40 22.22 13.38
CA ARG A 212 9.12 22.25 12.64
C ARG A 212 7.98 22.95 13.37
N TYR A 213 8.12 23.20 14.68
CA TYR A 213 7.13 23.89 15.50
C TYR A 213 7.46 25.36 15.78
N ALA A 214 8.59 25.88 15.27
CA ALA A 214 8.97 27.28 15.35
C ALA A 214 8.85 27.89 16.77
N ILE A 215 9.35 27.15 17.77
CA ILE A 215 9.39 27.60 19.18
C ILE A 215 10.19 28.89 19.28
N GLN A 216 9.57 29.92 19.87
CA GLN A 216 10.19 31.24 19.99
C GLN A 216 11.18 31.29 21.16
N HIS A 217 10.82 30.69 22.30
CA HIS A 217 11.65 30.66 23.49
C HIS A 217 12.84 29.70 23.32
N GLN A 218 14.01 30.25 23.00
CA GLN A 218 15.22 29.48 22.70
C GLN A 218 15.69 28.56 23.84
N GLY A 219 15.53 28.99 25.10
CA GLY A 219 15.88 28.16 26.25
C GLY A 219 15.03 26.87 26.35
N VAL A 220 13.70 26.98 26.30
CA VAL A 220 12.82 25.81 26.29
C VAL A 220 12.97 24.96 25.03
N ARG A 221 13.24 25.58 23.87
CA ARG A 221 13.63 24.83 22.65
C ARG A 221 14.85 23.94 22.94
N GLN A 222 15.91 24.50 23.51
CA GLN A 222 17.12 23.75 23.83
C GLN A 222 16.85 22.66 24.87
N LEU A 223 16.08 22.96 25.92
CA LEU A 223 15.66 21.98 26.92
C LEU A 223 14.96 20.76 26.29
N ILE A 224 14.03 20.99 25.35
CA ILE A 224 13.32 19.90 24.69
C ILE A 224 14.29 19.07 23.84
N LEU A 225 15.25 19.70 23.16
CA LEU A 225 16.30 19.00 22.42
C LEU A 225 17.16 18.13 23.35
N ASP A 226 17.64 18.68 24.46
CA ASP A 226 18.47 17.97 25.43
C ASP A 226 17.71 16.78 26.05
N TYR A 227 16.43 16.99 26.41
CA TYR A 227 15.56 15.93 26.92
C TYR A 227 15.38 14.80 25.91
N LEU A 228 15.11 15.13 24.64
CA LEU A 228 14.95 14.12 23.59
C LEU A 228 16.28 13.43 23.26
N ALA A 229 17.41 14.13 23.32
CA ALA A 229 18.73 13.58 23.12
C ALA A 229 19.04 12.52 24.19
N ARG A 230 18.72 12.80 25.47
CA ARG A 230 18.86 11.83 26.57
C ARG A 230 17.96 10.61 26.40
N ARG A 231 16.71 10.79 26.00
CA ARG A 231 15.75 9.69 25.77
C ARG A 231 16.02 8.87 24.50
N ARG A 232 16.89 9.34 23.60
CA ARG A 232 17.15 8.71 22.30
C ARG A 232 17.71 7.29 22.40
N SER A 233 18.49 6.98 23.44
CA SER A 233 19.06 5.64 23.67
C SER A 233 18.01 4.61 24.09
N GLU A 234 16.91 5.06 24.71
CA GLU A 234 15.86 4.21 25.27
C GLU A 234 14.65 4.04 24.34
N LEU A 235 14.52 4.91 23.33
CA LEU A 235 13.33 5.00 22.48
C LEU A 235 13.62 4.65 21.02
N ASP A 236 12.68 3.94 20.38
CA ASP A 236 12.68 3.84 18.92
C ASP A 236 12.33 5.19 18.27
N TYR A 237 12.69 5.36 16.98
CA TYR A 237 12.51 6.63 16.29
C TYR A 237 11.03 7.08 16.24
N SER A 238 10.08 6.15 16.11
CA SER A 238 8.65 6.45 16.15
C SER A 238 8.23 7.05 17.48
N SER A 239 8.70 6.48 18.59
CA SER A 239 8.43 6.98 19.93
C SER A 239 9.11 8.32 20.15
N LEU A 240 10.35 8.49 19.68
CA LEU A 240 11.09 9.76 19.77
C LEU A 240 10.39 10.90 19.01
N ASP A 241 10.03 10.67 17.75
CA ASP A 241 9.25 11.63 16.95
C ASP A 241 7.91 11.93 17.65
N GLN A 242 7.28 10.91 18.25
CA GLN A 242 6.04 11.11 18.97
C GLN A 242 6.20 11.94 20.25
N HIS A 243 7.32 11.82 20.97
CA HIS A 243 7.66 12.70 22.10
C HIS A 243 7.90 14.13 21.63
N ALA A 244 8.66 14.32 20.55
CA ALA A 244 8.86 15.64 19.95
C ALA A 244 7.54 16.30 19.55
N ARG A 245 6.62 15.56 18.92
CA ARG A 245 5.26 16.09 18.59
C ARG A 245 4.48 16.50 19.84
N SER A 246 4.55 15.70 20.91
CA SER A 246 3.83 15.99 22.15
C SER A 246 4.41 17.21 22.88
N LEU A 247 5.74 17.29 23.01
CA LEU A 247 6.43 18.30 23.82
C LEU A 247 6.61 19.61 23.07
N ALA A 248 7.20 19.59 21.88
CA ALA A 248 7.48 20.80 21.11
C ALA A 248 6.19 21.37 20.50
N GLY A 249 5.40 20.53 19.83
CA GLY A 249 4.20 20.99 19.13
C GLY A 249 2.97 21.13 20.02
N ALA A 250 2.51 20.01 20.59
CA ALA A 250 1.23 20.00 21.29
C ALA A 250 1.28 20.68 22.67
N PHE A 251 2.44 20.71 23.33
CA PHE A 251 2.62 21.38 24.60
C PHE A 251 3.18 22.79 24.40
N TRP A 252 4.48 22.94 24.14
CA TRP A 252 5.12 24.24 24.25
C TRP A 252 4.70 25.26 23.19
N ALA A 253 4.71 24.91 21.90
CA ALA A 253 4.28 25.84 20.85
C ALA A 253 2.81 26.28 21.03
N LYS A 254 1.95 25.41 21.58
CA LYS A 254 0.58 25.80 21.95
C LYS A 254 0.52 26.71 23.16
N ILE A 255 1.38 26.51 24.17
CA ILE A 255 1.49 27.41 25.31
C ILE A 255 1.94 28.79 24.85
N GLU A 256 2.98 28.89 24.01
CA GLU A 256 3.45 30.16 23.45
C GLU A 256 2.37 30.86 22.62
N ALA A 257 1.57 30.10 21.87
CA ALA A 257 0.45 30.67 21.11
C ALA A 257 -0.68 31.23 22.00
N LEU A 258 -0.89 30.65 23.19
CA LEU A 258 -1.92 31.08 24.14
C LEU A 258 -1.43 32.18 25.09
N SER A 259 -0.14 32.19 25.43
CA SER A 259 0.49 33.19 26.28
C SER A 259 1.86 33.57 25.69
N PRO A 260 1.89 34.50 24.71
CA PRO A 260 3.12 34.98 24.11
C PRO A 260 4.04 35.57 25.19
N GLY A 261 5.30 35.12 25.22
CA GLY A 261 6.27 35.56 26.23
C GLY A 261 6.24 34.78 27.54
N GLN A 262 5.55 33.64 27.62
CA GLN A 262 5.69 32.71 28.74
C GLN A 262 7.18 32.41 29.02
N PRO A 263 7.72 32.78 30.20
CA PRO A 263 9.17 32.81 30.44
C PRO A 263 9.77 31.44 30.79
N ASP A 264 8.96 30.50 31.29
CA ASP A 264 9.45 29.24 31.80
C ASP A 264 8.36 28.14 31.80
N LEU A 265 8.69 26.98 32.36
CA LEU A 265 7.79 25.84 32.52
C LEU A 265 6.79 25.99 33.69
N ARG A 266 6.73 27.13 34.38
CA ARG A 266 5.74 27.36 35.43
C ARG A 266 4.43 27.82 34.81
N ILE A 267 3.59 26.85 34.48
CA ILE A 267 2.27 27.09 33.89
C ILE A 267 1.23 27.24 34.99
N ASP A 268 0.55 28.38 35.03
CA ASP A 268 -0.55 28.61 35.97
C ASP A 268 -1.81 27.81 35.60
N ALA A 269 -2.76 27.73 36.54
CA ALA A 269 -3.97 26.92 36.38
C ALA A 269 -4.89 27.41 35.25
N ASP A 270 -4.98 28.72 35.01
CA ASP A 270 -5.82 29.30 33.96
C ASP A 270 -5.24 29.00 32.58
N LEU A 271 -3.93 29.21 32.41
CA LEU A 271 -3.20 28.87 31.19
C LEU A 271 -3.25 27.36 30.91
N TYR A 272 -3.14 26.51 31.93
CA TYR A 272 -3.28 25.07 31.79
C TYR A 272 -4.68 24.67 31.27
N GLU A 273 -5.76 25.19 31.84
CA GLU A 273 -7.12 24.84 31.38
C GLU A 273 -7.37 25.33 29.95
N ARG A 274 -6.94 26.56 29.60
CA ARG A 274 -7.01 27.06 28.21
C ARG A 274 -6.22 26.18 27.24
N TRP A 275 -5.01 25.76 27.62
CA TRP A 275 -4.21 24.83 26.82
C TRP A 275 -4.88 23.47 26.65
N ARG A 276 -5.43 22.91 27.73
CA ARG A 276 -6.14 21.64 27.72
C ARG A 276 -7.39 21.68 26.85
N GLU A 277 -8.13 22.78 26.88
CA GLU A 277 -9.27 22.99 25.98
C GLU A 277 -8.83 23.08 24.52
N ALA A 278 -7.78 23.86 24.23
CA ALA A 278 -7.22 24.00 22.89
C ALA A 278 -6.68 22.67 22.33
N LEU A 279 -6.22 21.76 23.19
CA LEU A 279 -5.80 20.41 22.79
C LEU A 279 -6.94 19.54 22.24
N ASN A 280 -8.19 19.80 22.62
CA ASN A 280 -9.34 18.99 22.17
C ASN A 280 -9.66 19.22 20.68
N ILE A 281 -9.19 20.30 20.09
CA ILE A 281 -9.46 20.68 18.70
C ILE A 281 -8.20 20.40 17.87
N ARG A 282 -8.36 19.70 16.74
CA ARG A 282 -7.27 19.57 15.77
C ARG A 282 -7.13 20.86 14.96
N GLU A 283 -5.89 21.24 14.65
CA GLU A 283 -5.57 22.45 13.87
C GLU A 283 -6.10 22.41 12.43
N ASP A 284 -6.44 21.23 11.91
CA ASP A 284 -7.03 21.01 10.60
C ASP A 284 -8.56 21.24 10.56
N GLY A 285 -9.17 21.59 11.69
CA GLY A 285 -10.63 21.73 11.82
C GLY A 285 -11.41 20.41 11.74
N GLN A 286 -10.72 19.26 11.61
CA GLN A 286 -11.35 17.94 11.36
C GLN A 286 -11.77 17.22 12.65
N GLY A 287 -12.32 17.96 13.62
CA GLY A 287 -12.97 17.42 14.80
C GLY A 287 -12.07 17.16 16.02
N LYS A 288 -12.60 16.38 16.98
CA LYS A 288 -11.99 16.19 18.31
C LYS A 288 -10.69 15.39 18.24
N ARG A 289 -9.65 15.83 18.97
CA ARG A 289 -8.39 15.10 19.14
C ARG A 289 -8.60 13.93 20.12
N HIS A 290 -8.36 12.71 19.66
CA HIS A 290 -8.49 11.51 20.50
C HIS A 290 -7.23 11.20 21.34
N GLU A 291 -6.12 11.90 21.11
CA GLU A 291 -4.81 11.62 21.72
C GLU A 291 -4.42 12.57 22.86
N VAL A 292 -5.35 13.42 23.33
CA VAL A 292 -5.10 14.42 24.40
C VAL A 292 -4.48 13.75 25.63
N GLU A 293 -4.99 12.59 26.02
CA GLU A 293 -4.50 11.81 27.15
C GLU A 293 -3.03 11.37 27.00
N ARG A 294 -2.63 11.02 25.78
CA ARG A 294 -1.24 10.61 25.49
C ARG A 294 -0.31 11.81 25.64
N ILE A 295 -0.75 12.99 25.17
CA ILE A 295 -0.01 14.25 25.30
C ILE A 295 0.16 14.61 26.78
N LEU A 296 -0.93 14.59 27.56
CA LEU A 296 -0.88 14.86 29.01
C LEU A 296 0.10 13.92 29.73
N ARG A 297 0.11 12.63 29.38
CA ARG A 297 1.07 11.67 29.96
C ARG A 297 2.51 11.99 29.59
N THR A 298 2.78 12.31 28.33
CA THR A 298 4.14 12.67 27.88
C THR A 298 4.63 13.92 28.60
N VAL A 299 3.80 14.96 28.70
CA VAL A 299 4.14 16.20 29.43
C VAL A 299 4.37 15.90 30.91
N ARG A 300 3.48 15.14 31.56
CA ARG A 300 3.67 14.81 32.98
C ARG A 300 4.94 14.01 33.25
N SER A 301 5.28 13.07 32.36
CA SER A 301 6.53 12.30 32.46
C SER A 301 7.74 13.22 32.28
N PHE A 302 7.70 14.13 31.31
CA PHE A 302 8.73 15.15 31.10
C PHE A 302 9.00 15.97 32.37
N TYR A 303 7.97 16.53 33.02
CA TYR A 303 8.16 17.25 34.29
C TYR A 303 8.76 16.36 35.39
N LEU A 304 8.27 15.12 35.54
CA LEU A 304 8.78 14.18 36.53
C LEU A 304 10.26 13.84 36.28
N ASP A 305 10.64 13.66 35.02
CA ASP A 305 12.02 13.38 34.63
C ASP A 305 12.93 14.57 34.95
N LEU A 306 12.49 15.81 34.69
CA LEU A 306 13.24 17.00 35.08
C LEU A 306 13.48 17.05 36.59
N HIS A 307 12.45 16.77 37.41
CA HIS A 307 12.60 16.67 38.87
C HIS A 307 13.61 15.58 39.27
N SER A 308 13.52 14.41 38.65
CA SER A 308 14.41 13.28 38.97
C SER A 308 15.85 13.50 38.52
N TRP A 309 16.07 14.06 37.33
CA TRP A 309 17.39 14.25 36.74
C TRP A 309 18.13 15.45 37.33
N ALA A 310 17.41 16.47 37.79
CA ALA A 310 18.01 17.61 38.49
C ALA A 310 18.74 17.23 39.78
N VAL A 311 18.40 16.08 40.39
CA VAL A 311 19.13 15.57 41.57
C VAL A 311 20.52 15.05 41.19
N ALA A 312 20.66 14.41 40.02
CA ALA A 312 21.90 13.81 39.57
C ALA A 312 22.79 14.77 38.76
N GLU A 313 22.17 15.66 37.98
CA GLU A 313 22.82 16.59 37.03
C GLU A 313 22.20 18.00 37.16
N PRO A 314 22.40 18.68 38.31
CA PRO A 314 21.74 19.93 38.62
C PRO A 314 22.09 21.06 37.65
N GLU A 315 23.32 21.11 37.15
CA GLU A 315 23.79 22.13 36.20
C GLU A 315 22.98 22.17 34.89
N THR A 316 22.43 21.02 34.49
CA THR A 316 21.69 20.88 33.23
C THR A 316 20.18 21.03 33.45
N TRP A 317 19.64 20.36 34.47
CA TRP A 317 18.18 20.22 34.62
C TRP A 317 17.57 21.11 35.69
N ALA A 318 18.32 21.50 36.73
CA ALA A 318 17.77 22.28 37.86
C ALA A 318 17.14 23.62 37.45
N PRO A 319 17.70 24.40 36.49
CA PRO A 319 17.08 25.66 36.05
C PRO A 319 15.67 25.51 35.47
N TRP A 320 15.33 24.30 35.01
CA TRP A 320 14.08 24.00 34.32
C TRP A 320 13.04 23.29 35.19
N VAL A 321 13.39 23.00 36.46
CA VAL A 321 12.48 22.32 37.37
C VAL A 321 11.29 23.24 37.72
N ALA A 322 10.09 22.79 37.38
CA ALA A 322 8.85 23.51 37.65
C ALA A 322 7.75 22.57 38.20
N PRO A 323 6.75 23.09 38.93
CA PRO A 323 5.57 22.32 39.29
C PRO A 323 4.84 21.81 38.04
N CYS A 324 4.46 20.53 38.02
CA CYS A 324 3.70 19.98 36.90
C CYS A 324 2.28 20.59 36.89
N PRO A 325 1.84 21.22 35.79
CA PRO A 325 0.52 21.85 35.74
C PRO A 325 -0.63 20.85 35.62
N ILE A 326 -0.34 19.57 35.40
CA ILE A 326 -1.35 18.52 35.15
C ILE A 326 -1.75 17.87 36.49
N PRO A 327 -2.98 18.07 37.00
CA PRO A 327 -3.43 17.48 38.25
C PRO A 327 -3.63 15.97 38.14
N ASP A 328 -3.54 15.26 39.27
CA ASP A 328 -3.61 13.78 39.33
C ASP A 328 -4.93 13.21 38.78
N ASN A 329 -6.02 13.95 38.93
CA ASN A 329 -7.34 13.56 38.46
C ASN A 329 -7.50 13.69 36.94
N ALA A 330 -6.66 14.47 36.24
CA ALA A 330 -6.72 14.65 34.79
C ALA A 330 -6.49 13.33 34.03
N LEU A 331 -5.87 12.34 34.69
CA LEU A 331 -5.53 11.05 34.13
C LEU A 331 -6.45 9.90 34.60
N ARG A 332 -7.39 10.14 35.54
CA ARG A 332 -8.24 9.07 36.15
C ARG A 332 -9.23 8.37 35.19
N GLY A 333 -9.34 8.78 33.92
CA GLY A 333 -10.16 8.09 32.89
C GLY A 333 -9.43 7.01 32.07
N LEU A 334 -8.09 6.92 32.19
CA LEU A 334 -7.21 6.15 31.30
C LEU A 334 -7.40 4.63 31.38
N THR A 335 -7.38 4.08 32.60
CA THR A 335 -7.50 2.63 32.81
C THR A 335 -8.85 2.14 32.31
N VAL A 336 -9.90 2.93 32.56
CA VAL A 336 -11.27 2.64 32.12
C VAL A 336 -11.40 2.72 30.61
N ARG A 337 -10.83 3.72 29.93
CA ARG A 337 -10.91 3.86 28.45
C ARG A 337 -10.04 2.84 27.70
N LYS A 338 -8.85 2.51 28.19
CA LYS A 338 -8.03 1.41 27.64
C LYS A 338 -8.74 0.08 27.79
N ARG A 339 -9.29 -0.19 28.98
CA ARG A 339 -10.12 -1.37 29.24
C ARG A 339 -11.32 -1.42 28.29
N ARG A 340 -12.10 -0.34 28.16
CA ARG A 340 -13.25 -0.27 27.23
C ARG A 340 -12.88 -0.40 25.75
N THR A 341 -11.67 0.01 25.35
CA THR A 341 -11.21 -0.13 23.96
C THR A 341 -10.77 -1.56 23.68
N LYS A 342 -10.05 -2.18 24.62
CA LYS A 342 -9.75 -3.61 24.58
C LYS A 342 -11.04 -4.45 24.61
N GLU A 343 -11.98 -4.14 25.50
CA GLU A 343 -13.30 -4.78 25.57
C GLU A 343 -14.05 -4.63 24.25
N ARG A 344 -14.09 -3.46 23.60
CA ARG A 344 -14.73 -3.29 22.28
C ARG A 344 -14.03 -4.07 21.17
N ILE A 345 -12.70 -4.18 21.19
CA ILE A 345 -11.95 -5.00 20.22
C ILE A 345 -12.27 -6.48 20.46
N ASP A 346 -12.16 -6.93 21.70
CA ASP A 346 -12.39 -8.32 22.09
C ASP A 346 -13.87 -8.72 21.89
N ASP A 347 -14.82 -7.79 22.08
CA ASP A 347 -16.25 -7.97 21.82
C ASP A 347 -16.57 -7.95 20.32
N ARG A 348 -15.91 -7.10 19.52
CA ARG A 348 -16.02 -7.13 18.05
C ARG A 348 -15.46 -8.41 17.43
N ILE A 349 -14.39 -8.97 18.01
CA ILE A 349 -13.84 -10.27 17.62
C ILE A 349 -14.81 -11.39 18.01
N ARG A 350 -15.37 -11.33 19.23
CA ARG A 350 -16.32 -12.34 19.73
C ARG A 350 -17.71 -12.31 19.06
N ARG A 351 -18.17 -11.14 18.62
CA ARG A 351 -19.50 -10.94 17.99
C ARG A 351 -19.49 -11.07 16.46
N GLN A 352 -18.49 -11.72 15.85
CA GLN A 352 -18.62 -12.10 14.45
C GLN A 352 -19.55 -13.33 14.37
N PRO A 353 -20.81 -13.17 13.93
CA PRO A 353 -21.82 -14.23 14.02
C PRO A 353 -21.48 -15.45 13.15
N LEU A 354 -20.61 -15.27 12.15
CA LEU A 354 -20.18 -16.33 11.25
C LEU A 354 -18.88 -17.00 11.67
N LEU A 355 -18.14 -16.46 12.67
CA LEU A 355 -16.82 -16.99 13.00
C LEU A 355 -16.88 -18.43 13.56
N PRO A 356 -17.77 -18.78 14.50
CA PRO A 356 -17.90 -20.17 14.95
C PRO A 356 -18.31 -21.12 13.83
N THR A 357 -19.23 -20.68 12.95
CA THR A 357 -19.68 -21.47 11.79
C THR A 357 -18.58 -21.65 10.75
N LEU A 358 -17.77 -20.62 10.50
CA LEU A 358 -16.63 -20.68 9.58
C LEU A 358 -15.52 -21.55 10.14
N VAL A 359 -15.23 -21.48 11.44
CA VAL A 359 -14.25 -22.36 12.09
C VAL A 359 -14.72 -23.81 12.00
N ALA A 360 -15.96 -24.11 12.37
CA ALA A 360 -16.51 -25.46 12.25
C ALA A 360 -16.47 -25.97 10.79
N HIS A 361 -16.89 -25.15 9.82
CA HIS A 361 -16.85 -25.53 8.40
C HIS A 361 -15.42 -25.76 7.88
N LEU A 362 -14.44 -24.98 8.34
CA LEU A 362 -13.04 -25.16 7.97
C LEU A 362 -12.45 -26.41 8.61
N GLU A 363 -12.80 -26.70 9.87
CA GLU A 363 -12.39 -27.92 10.58
C GLU A 363 -12.98 -29.17 9.91
N ASP A 364 -14.29 -29.18 9.61
CA ASP A 364 -14.95 -30.29 8.90
C ASP A 364 -14.31 -30.54 7.53
N ARG A 365 -14.07 -29.46 6.77
CA ARG A 365 -13.42 -29.55 5.46
C ARG A 365 -11.98 -30.05 5.56
N TYR A 366 -11.24 -29.62 6.57
CA TYR A 366 -9.87 -30.10 6.82
C TYR A 366 -9.85 -31.59 7.17
N HIS A 367 -10.72 -32.04 8.09
CA HIS A 367 -10.83 -33.44 8.47
C HIS A 367 -11.19 -34.33 7.28
N HIS A 368 -12.16 -33.90 6.47
CA HIS A 368 -12.58 -34.64 5.28
C HIS A 368 -11.45 -34.76 4.24
N LEU A 369 -10.78 -33.66 3.89
CA LEU A 369 -9.67 -33.66 2.93
C LEU A 369 -8.47 -34.47 3.42
N ARG A 370 -8.17 -34.40 4.71
CA ARG A 370 -7.12 -35.21 5.33
C ARG A 370 -7.47 -36.70 5.33
N GLY A 371 -8.72 -37.05 5.58
CA GLY A 371 -9.23 -38.42 5.48
C GLY A 371 -9.09 -38.97 4.07
N LEU A 372 -9.46 -38.17 3.05
CA LEU A 372 -9.29 -38.53 1.64
C LEU A 372 -7.81 -38.74 1.30
N LEU A 373 -6.92 -37.86 1.77
CA LEU A 373 -5.48 -37.97 1.50
C LEU A 373 -4.92 -39.27 2.09
N GLN A 374 -5.28 -39.60 3.33
CA GLN A 374 -4.80 -40.80 4.01
C GLN A 374 -5.26 -42.08 3.32
N HIS A 375 -6.51 -42.14 2.88
CA HIS A 375 -7.06 -43.32 2.19
C HIS A 375 -6.58 -43.43 0.73
N ALA A 376 -6.40 -42.30 0.03
CA ALA A 376 -6.01 -42.30 -1.38
C ALA A 376 -4.49 -42.45 -1.60
N SER A 377 -3.66 -42.06 -0.62
CA SER A 377 -2.20 -42.12 -0.73
C SER A 377 -1.64 -43.53 -1.03
N PRO A 378 -2.07 -44.62 -0.35
CA PRO A 378 -1.57 -45.96 -0.63
C PRO A 378 -2.19 -46.62 -1.87
N LEU A 379 -3.22 -46.04 -2.48
CA LEU A 379 -3.95 -46.67 -3.59
C LEU A 379 -3.32 -46.38 -4.95
N PRO A 380 -3.25 -47.37 -5.86
CA PRO A 380 -2.84 -47.14 -7.23
C PRO A 380 -3.93 -46.35 -8.02
N PRO A 381 -3.54 -45.65 -9.10
CA PRO A 381 -4.50 -44.98 -9.98
C PRO A 381 -5.56 -45.92 -10.55
N GLY A 382 -6.78 -45.40 -10.71
CA GLY A 382 -7.94 -46.13 -11.22
C GLY A 382 -8.78 -46.82 -10.14
N VAL A 383 -8.25 -46.98 -8.92
CA VAL A 383 -8.98 -47.63 -7.82
C VAL A 383 -10.04 -46.71 -7.24
N THR A 384 -11.24 -47.25 -7.07
CA THR A 384 -12.37 -46.59 -6.41
C THR A 384 -12.42 -46.98 -4.94
N PHE A 385 -12.70 -46.01 -4.07
CA PHE A 385 -12.85 -46.19 -2.63
C PHE A 385 -13.98 -45.29 -2.09
N THR A 386 -14.43 -45.56 -0.88
CA THR A 386 -15.49 -44.80 -0.22
C THR A 386 -14.99 -44.11 1.05
N LEU A 387 -15.44 -42.87 1.29
CA LEU A 387 -15.17 -42.12 2.50
C LEU A 387 -16.36 -41.20 2.81
N ASP A 388 -16.82 -41.19 4.06
CA ASP A 388 -17.94 -40.35 4.54
C ASP A 388 -19.20 -40.43 3.65
N GLY A 389 -19.47 -41.61 3.07
CA GLY A 389 -20.60 -41.85 2.16
C GLY A 389 -20.39 -41.39 0.72
N GLY A 390 -19.29 -40.71 0.40
CA GLY A 390 -18.88 -40.35 -0.96
C GLY A 390 -18.07 -41.45 -1.64
N VAL A 391 -18.21 -41.57 -2.97
CA VAL A 391 -17.45 -42.50 -3.80
C VAL A 391 -16.38 -41.73 -4.56
N TYR A 392 -15.12 -42.13 -4.39
CA TYR A 392 -13.96 -41.44 -4.96
C TYR A 392 -13.11 -42.40 -5.78
N GLN A 393 -12.54 -41.93 -6.88
CA GLN A 393 -11.58 -42.69 -7.69
C GLN A 393 -10.20 -42.05 -7.64
N ARG A 394 -9.15 -42.82 -7.35
CA ARG A 394 -7.77 -42.33 -7.44
C ARG A 394 -7.44 -42.04 -8.90
N ILE A 395 -7.02 -40.82 -9.21
CA ILE A 395 -6.70 -40.42 -10.60
C ILE A 395 -5.22 -40.07 -10.76
N TRP A 396 -4.71 -40.34 -11.95
CA TRP A 396 -3.36 -39.97 -12.38
C TRP A 396 -3.46 -39.09 -13.61
N THR A 397 -2.71 -37.99 -13.63
CA THR A 397 -2.74 -37.06 -14.76
C THR A 397 -1.36 -36.87 -15.37
N ALA A 398 -1.32 -36.31 -16.58
CA ALA A 398 -0.07 -35.94 -17.25
C ALA A 398 0.82 -34.98 -16.41
N GLY A 399 0.22 -34.20 -15.49
CA GLY A 399 0.96 -33.34 -14.57
C GLY A 399 1.71 -34.12 -13.48
N ASP A 400 1.16 -35.26 -13.04
CA ASP A 400 1.78 -36.14 -12.05
C ASP A 400 2.93 -36.92 -12.68
N GLU A 401 2.71 -37.42 -13.90
CA GLU A 401 3.72 -38.08 -14.73
C GLU A 401 4.92 -37.15 -15.01
N ARG A 402 4.66 -35.86 -15.29
CA ARG A 402 5.73 -34.88 -15.48
C ARG A 402 6.52 -34.67 -14.19
N ARG A 403 5.87 -34.56 -13.04
CA ARG A 403 6.55 -34.31 -11.75
C ARG A 403 7.41 -35.50 -11.32
N GLN A 404 6.93 -36.73 -11.53
CA GLN A 404 7.71 -37.95 -11.26
C GLN A 404 8.95 -38.07 -12.15
N ARG A 405 8.85 -37.72 -13.44
CA ARG A 405 10.00 -37.71 -14.36
C ARG A 405 11.11 -36.74 -13.96
N HIS A 406 10.79 -35.68 -13.22
CA HIS A 406 11.77 -34.71 -12.70
C HIS A 406 12.21 -35.03 -11.27
N GLY A 407 11.99 -36.27 -10.78
CA GLY A 407 12.43 -36.72 -9.47
C GLY A 407 11.57 -36.29 -8.28
N GLY A 408 10.42 -35.65 -8.50
CA GLY A 408 9.48 -35.26 -7.45
C GLY A 408 8.41 -36.31 -7.16
N GLN A 409 7.82 -36.31 -5.96
CA GLN A 409 6.68 -37.17 -5.64
C GLN A 409 5.42 -36.71 -6.40
N ALA A 410 4.69 -37.66 -7.00
CA ALA A 410 3.42 -37.40 -7.69
C ALA A 410 2.35 -36.92 -6.70
N ASN A 411 1.40 -36.09 -7.16
CA ASN A 411 0.33 -35.65 -6.27
C ASN A 411 -0.67 -36.78 -6.01
N VAL A 412 -1.30 -36.71 -4.84
CA VAL A 412 -2.49 -37.50 -4.50
C VAL A 412 -3.71 -36.73 -4.96
N ARG A 413 -4.40 -37.29 -5.95
CA ARG A 413 -5.59 -36.75 -6.60
C ARG A 413 -6.69 -37.78 -6.65
N VAL A 414 -7.90 -37.33 -6.39
CA VAL A 414 -9.11 -38.16 -6.44
C VAL A 414 -10.19 -37.47 -7.25
N ARG A 415 -10.99 -38.23 -7.98
CA ARG A 415 -12.24 -37.77 -8.59
C ARG A 415 -13.37 -38.13 -7.65
N ASP A 416 -14.11 -37.13 -7.20
CA ASP A 416 -15.42 -37.34 -6.58
C ASP A 416 -16.38 -37.78 -7.68
N MET A 417 -16.86 -39.03 -7.58
CA MET A 417 -17.74 -39.65 -8.59
C MET A 417 -19.17 -39.13 -8.49
N THR A 418 -19.55 -38.54 -7.35
CA THR A 418 -20.88 -37.97 -7.13
C THR A 418 -20.98 -36.54 -7.61
N ALA A 419 -19.92 -35.75 -7.39
CA ALA A 419 -19.85 -34.35 -7.81
C ALA A 419 -19.17 -34.16 -9.18
N ASP A 420 -18.68 -35.24 -9.80
CA ASP A 420 -17.87 -35.27 -11.02
C ASP A 420 -16.73 -34.23 -11.00
N ARG A 421 -15.97 -34.21 -9.90
CA ARG A 421 -14.95 -33.20 -9.65
C ARG A 421 -13.61 -33.80 -9.23
N ASP A 422 -12.55 -33.30 -9.85
CA ASP A 422 -11.18 -33.65 -9.49
C ASP A 422 -10.67 -32.80 -8.30
N LEU A 423 -10.19 -33.48 -7.26
CA LEU A 423 -9.61 -32.91 -6.05
C LEU A 423 -8.12 -33.24 -6.00
N ASN A 424 -7.29 -32.22 -5.78
CA ASN A 424 -5.86 -32.40 -5.54
C ASN A 424 -5.56 -32.27 -4.04
N LEU A 425 -5.28 -33.40 -3.40
CA LEU A 425 -5.16 -33.54 -1.96
C LEU A 425 -3.75 -33.19 -1.45
N THR A 426 -2.76 -33.01 -2.34
CA THR A 426 -1.38 -32.63 -1.97
C THR A 426 -1.22 -31.14 -1.69
N VAL A 427 -2.20 -30.32 -2.08
CA VAL A 427 -2.23 -28.85 -1.89
C VAL A 427 -3.46 -28.38 -1.11
N ALA A 428 -4.24 -29.33 -0.58
CA ALA A 428 -5.55 -29.12 0.03
C ALA A 428 -5.47 -28.80 1.52
#